data_AF-A0A960SXY2-F1
#
_entry.id   AF-A0A960SXY2-F1
#
_cell.length_a   1.000
_cell.length_b   1.000
_cell.length_c   1.000
_cell.angle_alpha   90.00
_cell.angle_beta   90.00
_cell.angle_gamma   90.00
#
_symmetry.space_group_name_H-M   'P 1'
#
loop_
_entity.id
_entity.type
_entity.pdbx_description
1 polymer ?
#
loop_
_entity_poly.entity_id
_entity_poly.type
_entity_poly.pdbx_seq_one_letter_code
_entity_poly.pdbx_strand_id
1 'polypeptide(L)' 'QVVVEGARPVKKAVRPSEANPSGGIETIDGAVHISNVKKVG' A
#
# COMPACT_ATOMS: atom_id res chain seq x y z
N GLN A 1 11.56 -5.44 5.75
CA GLN A 1 10.15 -5.20 5.42
C GLN A 1 10.03 -5.18 3.91
N VAL A 2 8.99 -5.78 3.34
CA VAL A 2 8.75 -5.83 1.89
C VAL A 2 7.31 -5.43 1.60
N VAL A 3 7.08 -4.69 0.52
CA VAL A 3 5.72 -4.37 0.06
C VAL A 3 5.30 -5.50 -0.87
N VAL A 4 4.19 -6.17 -0.53
CA VAL A 4 3.62 -7.24 -1.35
C VAL A 4 2.25 -6.79 -1.78
N GLU A 5 2.04 -6.73 -3.09
CA GLU A 5 0.77 -6.34 -3.69
C GLU A 5 -0.38 -7.22 -3.16
N GLY A 6 -1.41 -6.59 -2.61
CA GLY A 6 -2.61 -7.25 -2.08
C GLY A 6 -2.47 -7.90 -0.69
N ALA A 7 -1.27 -7.93 -0.08
CA ALA A 7 -1.08 -8.63 1.18
C ALA A 7 -1.65 -7.89 2.40
N ARG A 8 -1.62 -6.54 2.38
CA ARG A 8 -2.15 -5.71 3.46
C ARG A 8 -2.69 -4.39 2.93
N PRO A 9 -3.86 -4.36 2.29
CA PRO A 9 -4.42 -3.11 1.77
C PRO A 9 -4.74 -2.16 2.93
N VAL A 10 -4.07 -1.01 2.96
CA VAL A 10 -4.31 0.06 3.92
C VAL A 10 -5.01 1.20 3.19
N LYS A 11 -6.19 1.57 3.67
CA LYS A 11 -6.92 2.75 3.20
C LYS A 11 -6.29 4.00 3.82
N LYS A 12 -5.69 4.85 2.99
CA LYS A 12 -5.07 6.10 3.42
C LYS A 12 -5.86 7.27 2.82
N ALA A 13 -6.34 8.15 3.69
CA ALA A 13 -6.93 9.41 3.25
C ALA A 13 -5.83 10.34 2.77
N VAL A 14 -5.90 10.74 1.49
CA VAL A 14 -4.95 11.63 0.84
C VAL A 14 -5.61 13.00 0.72
N ARG A 15 -4.91 14.03 1.24
CA ARG A 15 -5.34 15.41 1.09
C ARG A 15 -5.25 15.81 -0.38
N PRO A 16 -6.16 16.66 -0.87
CA PRO A 16 -6.06 17.20 -2.23
C PRO A 16 -4.69 17.87 -2.42
N SER A 17 -4.00 17.52 -3.50
CA SER A 17 -2.68 18.06 -3.87
C SER A 17 -2.57 18.19 -5.39
N GLU A 18 -1.53 18.83 -5.93
CA GLU A 18 -1.33 18.94 -7.38
C GLU A 18 -1.28 17.57 -8.07
N ALA A 19 -0.74 16.55 -7.39
CA ALA A 19 -0.69 15.18 -7.89
C ALA A 19 -2.03 14.44 -7.79
N ASN A 20 -2.90 14.85 -6.86
CA ASN A 20 -4.22 14.26 -6.63
C ASN A 20 -5.27 15.36 -6.35
N PRO A 21 -5.75 16.06 -7.39
CA PRO A 21 -6.61 17.23 -7.24
C PRO A 21 -8.00 16.89 -6.69
N SER A 22 -8.48 15.67 -6.89
CA SER A 22 -9.76 15.21 -6.32
C SER A 22 -9.66 14.92 -4.82
N GLY A 23 -8.45 14.72 -4.27
CA GLY A 23 -8.29 14.04 -2.98
C GLY A 23 -9.01 12.69 -2.94
N GLY A 24 -8.89 11.94 -1.85
CA GLY A 24 -9.65 10.70 -1.72
C GLY A 24 -9.05 9.68 -0.78
N ILE A 25 -9.59 8.47 -0.83
CA ILE A 25 -9.06 7.31 -0.11
C ILE A 25 -8.27 6.48 -1.10
N GLU A 26 -6.95 6.54 -1.03
CA GLU A 26 -6.08 5.65 -1.79
C GLU A 26 -5.90 4.35 -1.02
N THR A 27 -5.87 3.23 -1.74
CA THR A 27 -5.55 1.93 -1.17
C THR A 27 -4.09 1.65 -1.51
N ILE A 28 -3.24 1.59 -0.48
CA ILE A 28 -1.82 1.27 -0.62
C ILE A 28 -1.51 -0.08 0.02
N ASP A 29 -0.54 -0.78 -0.55
CA ASP A 29 -0.07 -2.04 0.02
C ASP A 29 0.82 -1.79 1.23
N GLY A 30 0.42 -2.38 2.35
CA GLY A 30 1.14 -2.31 3.61
C GLY A 30 2.40 -3.18 3.59
N ALA A 31 3.38 -2.75 4.38
CA ALA A 31 4.61 -3.51 4.56
C ALA A 31 4.34 -4.85 5.27
N VAL A 32 4.89 -5.92 4.70
CA VAL A 32 4.91 -7.28 5.25
C VAL A 32 6.31 -7.56 5.80
N HIS A 33 6.37 -8.27 6.93
CA HIS A 33 7.64 -8.68 7.51
C HIS A 33 8.30 -9.77 6.66
N ILE A 34 9.63 -9.76 6.52
CA ILE A 34 10.35 -10.66 5.62
C ILE A 34 10.21 -12.14 6.01
N SER A 35 9.93 -12.43 7.29
CA SER A 35 9.64 -13.80 7.75
C SER A 35 8.35 -14.38 7.18
N ASN A 36 7.42 -13.52 6.71
CA ASN A 36 6.10 -13.92 6.26
C ASN A 36 5.99 -13.94 4.73
N VAL A 37 7.11 -13.77 4.01
CA VAL A 37 7.15 -13.91 2.55
C VAL A 37 7.89 -15.18 2.15
N LYS A 38 7.35 -15.87 1.16
CA LYS A 38 7.98 -17.02 0.52
C LYS A 38 8.23 -16.66 -0.94
N LYS A 39 9.45 -16.89 -1.45
CA LYS A 39 9.72 -16.78 -2.88
C LYS A 39 8.93 -17.87 -3.60
N VAL A 40 8.11 -17.48 -4.56
CA VAL A 40 7.47 -18.41 -5.48
C VAL A 40 8.48 -18.66 -6.60
N GLY A 41 8.94 -19.90 -6.74
CA GLY A 41 9.94 -20.33 -7.72
C GLY A 41 9.61 -21.75 -8.17
#